data_AF-A0A6J4FMY9-F1
#
_entry.id   AF-A0A6J4FMY9-F1
#
_cell.length_a   1.000
_cell.length_b   1.000
_cell.length_c   1.000
_cell.angle_alpha   90.00
_cell.angle_beta   90.00
_cell.angle_gamma   90.00
#
_symmetry.space_group_name_H-M   'P 1'
#
loop_
_entity.id
_entity.type
_entity.pdbx_description
1 polymer ?
#
loop_
_entity_poly.entity_id
_entity_poly.type
_entity_poly.pdbx_seq_one_letter_code
_entity_poly.pdbx_strand_id
1 'polypeptide(L)'
;MRDLYLVDAFRDTSPAVIAHFGWGGDGTCGVFIVSSPVDRAPLRVIASVGEGWDHVSVSRRNRCPNWTEMEHVKRLFFREDETAMQLHVPPADHVNLHPHCLHLWRPHNVEIPRPPADMVGPVGG
;
A
#
# COMPACT_ATOMS: atom_id res chain seq x y z
N MET A 1 -4.54 7.66 -5.90
CA MET A 1 -3.28 6.94 -6.18
C MET A 1 -2.48 7.70 -7.22
N ARG A 2 -1.14 7.60 -7.22
CA ARG A 2 -0.28 8.16 -8.30
C ARG A 2 -0.36 7.28 -9.55
N ASP A 3 0.02 7.82 -10.70
CA ASP A 3 0.31 6.99 -11.88
C ASP A 3 1.49 6.05 -11.56
N LEU A 4 1.24 4.75 -11.63
CA LEU A 4 2.22 3.73 -11.24
C LEU A 4 3.39 3.61 -12.22
N TYR A 5 3.33 4.20 -13.41
CA TYR A 5 4.51 4.31 -14.27
C TYR A 5 5.62 5.15 -13.61
N LEU A 6 5.27 6.06 -12.69
CA LEU A 6 6.23 6.87 -11.93
C LEU A 6 7.08 6.04 -10.95
N VAL A 7 6.66 4.83 -10.62
CA VAL A 7 7.35 3.91 -9.70
C VAL A 7 7.85 2.64 -10.41
N ASP A 8 7.97 2.68 -11.74
CA ASP A 8 8.45 1.55 -12.55
C ASP A 8 9.86 1.07 -12.18
N ALA A 9 10.69 1.95 -11.59
CA ALA A 9 11.98 1.57 -11.05
C ALA A 9 11.91 0.44 -10.00
N PHE A 10 10.75 0.26 -9.35
CA PHE A 10 10.51 -0.82 -8.39
C PHE A 10 9.68 -1.98 -8.96
N ARG A 11 9.19 -1.88 -10.21
CA ARG A 11 8.25 -2.84 -10.77
C ARG A 11 8.92 -4.20 -11.01
N ASP A 12 8.30 -5.24 -10.50
CA ASP A 12 8.71 -6.62 -10.74
C ASP A 12 7.94 -7.17 -11.94
N THR A 13 8.63 -7.25 -13.08
CA THR A 13 8.13 -7.87 -14.31
C THR A 13 8.78 -9.23 -14.56
N SER A 14 9.28 -9.89 -13.51
CA SER A 14 9.92 -11.19 -13.62
C SER A 14 8.98 -12.23 -14.27
N PRO A 15 9.53 -13.27 -14.91
CA PRO A 15 8.74 -14.35 -15.49
C PRO A 15 7.76 -14.99 -14.50
N ALA A 16 8.11 -15.02 -13.20
CA ALA A 16 7.23 -15.53 -12.15
C ALA A 16 5.99 -14.64 -11.93
N VAL A 17 6.15 -13.32 -11.96
CA VAL A 17 5.02 -12.38 -11.90
C VAL A 17 4.16 -12.50 -13.14
N ILE A 18 4.77 -12.50 -14.33
CA ILE A 18 4.04 -12.62 -15.60
C ILE A 18 3.28 -13.96 -15.66
N ALA A 19 3.88 -15.06 -15.22
CA ALA A 19 3.21 -16.36 -15.18
C ALA A 19 2.03 -16.39 -14.19
N HIS A 20 2.12 -15.68 -13.07
CA HIS A 20 1.06 -15.67 -12.06
C HIS A 20 -0.10 -14.74 -12.41
N PHE A 21 0.20 -13.52 -12.89
CA PHE A 21 -0.81 -12.49 -13.15
C PHE A 21 -1.19 -12.38 -14.63
N GLY A 22 -0.41 -12.95 -15.55
CA GLY A 22 -0.61 -12.87 -17.00
C GLY A 22 0.05 -11.66 -17.67
N TRP A 23 0.54 -10.69 -16.90
CA TRP A 23 1.12 -9.44 -17.39
C TRP A 23 1.98 -8.75 -16.31
N GLY A 24 2.68 -7.66 -16.66
CA GLY A 24 3.61 -6.95 -15.77
C GLY A 24 3.04 -5.74 -15.00
N GLY A 25 1.77 -5.39 -15.22
CA GLY A 25 1.16 -4.18 -14.68
C GLY A 25 1.19 -2.97 -15.65
N ASP A 26 0.52 -1.89 -15.25
CA ASP A 26 0.38 -0.62 -15.97
C ASP A 26 0.42 0.56 -14.97
N GLY A 27 -0.08 1.73 -15.39
CA GLY A 27 -0.20 2.94 -14.57
C GLY A 27 -1.21 2.84 -13.42
N THR A 28 -1.93 1.73 -13.27
CA THR A 28 -2.96 1.52 -12.25
C THR A 28 -2.78 0.26 -11.42
N CYS A 29 -2.10 -0.75 -11.97
CA CYS A 29 -1.86 -2.01 -11.28
C CYS A 29 -0.41 -2.49 -11.44
N GLY A 30 0.10 -3.24 -10.46
CA GLY A 30 1.40 -3.88 -10.58
C GLY A 30 1.91 -4.57 -9.32
N VAL A 31 3.01 -5.31 -9.49
CA VAL A 31 3.80 -5.89 -8.41
C VAL A 31 5.13 -5.13 -8.36
N PHE A 32 5.57 -4.81 -7.15
CA PHE A 32 6.77 -4.00 -6.92
C PHE A 32 7.60 -4.58 -5.78
N ILE A 33 8.91 -4.41 -5.87
CA ILE A 33 9.86 -4.73 -4.80
C ILE A 33 10.53 -3.42 -4.35
N VAL A 34 10.21 -3.00 -3.14
CA VAL A 34 10.73 -1.76 -2.54
C VAL A 34 11.71 -2.14 -1.43
N SER A 35 12.89 -1.50 -1.38
CA SER A 35 13.81 -1.70 -0.27
C SER A 35 13.28 -1.00 0.99
N SER A 36 13.19 -1.71 2.10
CA SER A 36 12.81 -1.12 3.38
C SER A 36 13.73 0.06 3.73
N PRO A 37 13.18 1.22 4.16
CA PRO A 37 13.98 2.34 4.65
C PRO A 37 14.64 2.04 6.01
N VAL A 38 14.25 0.96 6.68
CA VAL A 38 14.75 0.60 8.03
C VAL A 38 15.94 -0.34 7.95
N ASP A 39 15.83 -1.42 7.17
CA ASP A 39 16.83 -2.49 7.14
C ASP A 39 17.23 -2.92 5.72
N ARG A 40 16.77 -2.19 4.68
CA ARG A 40 17.00 -2.48 3.25
C ARG A 40 16.46 -3.83 2.78
N ALA A 41 15.83 -4.62 3.64
CA ALA A 41 15.20 -5.88 3.25
C ALA A 41 14.04 -5.61 2.27
N PRO A 42 13.73 -6.55 1.37
CA PRO A 42 12.68 -6.36 0.38
C PRO A 42 11.29 -6.32 1.03
N LEU A 43 10.53 -5.29 0.66
CA LEU A 43 9.08 -5.19 0.83
C LEU A 43 8.44 -5.60 -0.49
N ARG A 44 7.58 -6.63 -0.46
CA ARG A 44 6.77 -6.98 -1.63
C ARG A 44 5.50 -6.14 -1.59
N VAL A 45 5.25 -5.40 -2.65
CA VAL A 45 4.12 -4.48 -2.76
C VAL A 45 3.26 -4.89 -3.94
N ILE A 46 1.95 -4.95 -3.76
CA ILE A 46 0.98 -5.10 -4.85
C ILE A 46 0.08 -3.88 -4.80
N ALA A 47 0.03 -3.12 -5.89
CA ALA A 47 -0.86 -1.97 -6.02
C ALA A 47 -1.90 -2.25 -7.10
N SER A 48 -3.12 -1.79 -6.87
CA SER A 48 -4.24 -1.96 -7.79
C SER A 48 -5.27 -0.86 -7.61
N VAL A 49 -5.83 -0.38 -8.71
CA VAL A 49 -6.97 0.54 -8.74
C VAL A 49 -8.15 -0.19 -9.38
N GLY A 50 -9.28 -0.28 -8.68
CA GLY A 50 -10.45 -0.99 -9.18
C GLY A 50 -11.59 -0.99 -8.18
N GLU A 51 -12.81 -1.28 -8.64
CA GLU A 51 -14.01 -1.38 -7.79
C GLU A 51 -14.29 -0.13 -6.93
N GLY A 52 -13.82 1.05 -7.36
CA GLY A 52 -13.94 2.31 -6.60
C GLY A 52 -12.90 2.49 -5.49
N TRP A 53 -11.83 1.69 -5.47
CA TRP A 53 -10.78 1.72 -4.47
C TRP A 53 -9.38 1.82 -5.08
N ASP A 54 -8.54 2.61 -4.43
CA ASP A 54 -7.09 2.48 -4.48
C ASP A 54 -6.65 1.49 -3.41
N HIS A 55 -5.80 0.54 -3.78
CA HIS A 55 -5.32 -0.50 -2.88
C HIS A 55 -3.81 -0.69 -3.01
N VAL A 56 -3.14 -0.78 -1.86
CA VAL A 56 -1.74 -1.21 -1.78
C VAL A 56 -1.58 -2.22 -0.66
N SER A 57 -1.17 -3.44 -0.99
CA SER A 57 -0.74 -4.43 0.00
C SER A 57 0.78 -4.46 0.10
N VAL A 58 1.29 -4.62 1.31
CA VAL A 58 2.72 -4.65 1.62
C VAL A 58 2.99 -5.85 2.49
N SER A 59 3.90 -6.71 2.05
CA SER A 59 4.28 -7.90 2.81
C SER A 59 5.79 -8.05 2.95
N ARG A 60 6.16 -8.71 4.03
CA ARG A 60 7.54 -9.09 4.36
C ARG A 60 7.59 -10.57 4.70
N ARG A 61 8.74 -11.20 4.43
CA ARG A 61 8.91 -12.63 4.67
C ARG A 61 8.82 -13.02 6.16
N ASN A 62 9.30 -12.19 7.07
CA ASN A 62 9.63 -12.59 8.44
C ASN A 62 8.83 -11.90 9.56
N ARG A 63 8.15 -10.78 9.29
CA ARG A 63 7.30 -10.04 10.24
C ARG A 63 6.37 -9.13 9.47
N CYS A 64 5.31 -8.60 10.08
CA CYS A 64 4.55 -7.51 9.47
C CYS A 64 5.45 -6.30 9.18
N PRO A 65 5.22 -5.56 8.08
CA PRO A 65 5.79 -4.24 7.90
C PRO A 65 5.49 -3.34 9.10
N ASN A 66 6.43 -2.46 9.46
CA ASN A 66 6.24 -1.50 10.54
C ASN A 66 5.71 -0.17 10.00
N TRP A 67 5.40 0.75 10.91
CA TRP A 67 4.86 2.07 10.53
C TRP A 67 5.76 2.83 9.55
N THR A 68 7.07 2.90 9.80
CA THR A 68 8.02 3.60 8.92
C THR A 68 8.04 3.03 7.51
N GLU A 69 7.94 1.71 7.36
CA GLU A 69 7.86 1.02 6.08
C GLU A 69 6.53 1.29 5.37
N MET A 70 5.42 1.22 6.10
CA MET A 70 4.09 1.48 5.55
C MET A 70 3.95 2.94 5.09
N GLU A 71 4.45 3.90 5.86
CA GLU A 71 4.44 5.30 5.48
C GLU A 71 5.35 5.60 4.30
N HIS A 72 6.52 4.94 4.22
CA HIS A 72 7.38 5.02 3.05
C HIS A 72 6.67 4.53 1.78
N VAL A 73 6.00 3.37 1.86
CA VAL A 73 5.20 2.85 0.74
C VAL A 73 4.02 3.79 0.44
N LYS A 74 3.31 4.30 1.44
CA LYS A 74 2.22 5.27 1.23
C LYS A 74 2.68 6.44 0.38
N ARG A 75 3.83 7.03 0.70
CA ARG A 75 4.39 8.18 -0.03
C ARG A 75 4.77 7.87 -1.48
N LEU A 76 5.20 6.64 -1.76
CA LEU A 76 5.54 6.20 -3.11
C LEU A 76 4.30 6.00 -3.98
N PHE A 77 3.22 5.43 -3.44
CA PHE A 77 2.07 4.99 -4.24
C PHE A 77 0.87 5.94 -4.20
N PHE A 78 0.71 6.73 -3.13
CA PHE A 78 -0.36 7.71 -3.00
C PHE A 78 0.17 9.14 -3.17
N ARG A 79 -0.71 10.05 -3.58
CA ARG A 79 -0.37 11.48 -3.62
C ARG A 79 -0.19 12.02 -2.21
N GLU A 80 0.48 13.16 -2.09
CA GLU A 80 0.79 13.77 -0.79
C GLU A 80 -0.47 14.21 -0.04
N ASP A 81 -1.45 14.71 -0.78
CA ASP A 81 -2.76 15.18 -0.31
C ASP A 81 -3.78 14.05 -0.09
N GLU A 82 -3.46 12.81 -0.47
CA GLU A 82 -4.36 11.67 -0.33
C GLU A 82 -4.24 11.03 1.06
N THR A 83 -5.39 10.84 1.71
CA THR A 83 -5.51 9.98 2.89
C THR A 83 -5.68 8.53 2.46
N ALA A 84 -4.98 7.62 3.13
CA ALA A 84 -5.18 6.17 3.01
C ALA A 84 -5.30 5.58 4.42
N MET A 85 -6.06 4.50 4.56
CA MET A 85 -6.35 3.87 5.84
C MET A 85 -5.93 2.40 5.86
N GLN A 86 -5.55 1.93 7.05
CA GLN A 86 -5.49 0.51 7.38
C GLN A 86 -6.71 0.19 8.24
N LEU A 87 -7.38 -0.93 7.95
CA LEU A 87 -8.62 -1.31 8.61
C LEU A 87 -8.41 -2.52 9.52
N HIS A 88 -8.88 -2.42 10.75
CA HIS A 88 -9.14 -3.57 11.60
C HIS A 88 -10.61 -3.94 11.44
N VAL A 89 -10.89 -4.93 10.61
CA VAL A 89 -12.25 -5.41 10.33
C VAL A 89 -12.72 -6.41 11.41
N PRO A 90 -14.03 -6.65 11.54
CA PRO A 90 -14.54 -7.73 12.38
C PRO A 90 -13.85 -9.07 12.05
N PRO A 91 -13.64 -9.97 13.03
CA PRO A 91 -12.97 -11.24 12.77
C PRO A 91 -13.62 -12.09 11.68
N ALA A 92 -14.95 -12.00 11.52
CA ALA A 92 -15.68 -12.71 10.47
C ALA A 92 -15.34 -12.23 9.05
N ASP A 93 -14.92 -10.97 8.91
CA ASP A 93 -14.56 -10.34 7.65
C ASP A 93 -13.03 -10.32 7.44
N HIS A 94 -12.26 -10.83 8.41
CA HIS A 94 -10.80 -10.84 8.36
C HIS A 94 -10.31 -11.96 7.43
N VAL A 95 -10.09 -11.60 6.17
CA VAL A 95 -9.45 -12.46 5.18
C VAL A 95 -7.93 -12.24 5.23
N ASN A 96 -7.17 -13.30 5.54
CA ASN A 96 -5.71 -13.24 5.60
C ASN A 96 -5.07 -14.34 4.74
N LEU A 97 -4.48 -13.94 3.61
CA LEU A 97 -3.74 -14.84 2.71
C LEU A 97 -2.24 -14.92 3.08
N HIS A 98 -1.71 -13.94 3.81
CA HIS A 98 -0.29 -13.85 4.13
C HIS A 98 -0.09 -13.23 5.52
N PRO A 99 0.48 -13.97 6.49
CA PRO A 99 0.47 -13.59 7.91
C PRO A 99 1.19 -12.28 8.24
N HIS A 100 2.04 -11.81 7.33
CA HIS A 100 2.84 -10.60 7.46
C HIS A 100 2.50 -9.56 6.39
N CYS A 101 1.24 -9.46 6.00
CA CYS A 101 0.75 -8.50 5.01
C CYS A 101 -0.10 -7.42 5.70
N LEU A 102 0.17 -6.16 5.35
CA LEU A 102 -0.64 -5.01 5.74
C LEU A 102 -1.17 -4.31 4.49
N HIS A 103 -2.30 -3.62 4.61
CA HIS A 103 -3.02 -3.07 3.47
C HIS A 103 -3.38 -1.60 3.70
N LEU A 104 -3.12 -0.76 2.69
CA LEU A 104 -3.60 0.60 2.60
C LEU A 104 -4.74 0.68 1.59
N TRP A 105 -5.81 1.35 1.99
CA TRP A 105 -7.02 1.54 1.18
C TRP A 105 -7.39 3.01 1.10
N ARG A 106 -7.86 3.45 -0.06
CA ARG A 106 -8.53 4.75 -0.23
C ARG A 106 -9.73 4.60 -1.17
N PRO A 107 -10.95 4.99 -0.76
CA PRO A 107 -12.09 5.04 -1.67
C PRO A 107 -11.97 6.23 -2.63
N HIS A 108 -12.44 6.09 -3.87
CA HIS A 108 -12.33 7.14 -4.88
C HIS A 108 -13.32 8.29 -4.68
N ASN A 109 -14.55 7.97 -4.28
CA ASN A 109 -15.69 8.89 -4.29
C ASN A 109 -16.13 9.33 -2.89
N VAL A 110 -15.37 8.97 -1.85
CA VAL A 110 -15.69 9.28 -0.45
C VAL A 110 -14.42 9.79 0.23
N GLU A 111 -14.52 10.88 0.99
CA GLU A 111 -13.40 11.33 1.83
C GLU A 111 -13.32 10.42 3.07
N ILE A 112 -12.11 9.95 3.38
CA ILE A 112 -11.87 9.22 4.63
C ILE A 112 -12.05 10.21 5.79
N PRO A 113 -12.98 9.96 6.73
CA PRO A 113 -13.18 10.86 7.84
C PRO A 113 -11.91 10.94 8.68
N ARG A 114 -11.45 12.17 8.93
CA ARG A 114 -10.33 12.47 9.82
C ARG A 114 -10.88 13.11 11.09
N PRO A 115 -10.45 12.69 12.29
CA PRO A 115 -10.84 13.37 13.51
C PRO A 115 -10.35 14.83 13.49
N PRO A 116 -10.99 15.72 14.26
CA PRO A 116 -10.45 17.04 14.57
C PRO A 116 -8.97 16.97 14.99
N ALA A 117 -8.15 17.92 14.53
CA ALA A 117 -6.69 17.85 14.68
C ALA A 117 -6.24 17.86 16.15
N ASP A 118 -6.96 18.57 17.01
CA ASP A 118 -6.78 18.64 18.46
C ASP A 118 -7.01 17.30 19.19
N MET A 119 -7.82 16.40 18.62
CA MET A 119 -7.99 15.04 19.13
C MET A 119 -6.79 14.12 18.78
N VAL A 120 -5.98 14.50 17.79
CA VAL A 120 -4.79 13.74 17.37
C VAL A 120 -3.54 14.23 18.11
N GLY A 121 -3.43 15.53 18.31
CA GLY A 121 -2.34 16.14 19.07
C GLY A 121 -2.48 17.66 19.21
N PRO A 122 -1.63 18.32 20.00
CA PRO A 122 -1.67 19.76 20.19
C PRO A 122 -1.52 20.53 18.87
N VAL A 123 -2.37 21.52 18.64
CA VAL A 123 -2.28 22.40 17.47
C VAL A 123 -1.31 23.55 17.78
N GLY A 124 -0.17 23.61 17.08
CA GLY A 124 0.78 24.74 17.16
C GLY A 124 2.07 24.52 17.95
N GLY A 125 2.70 23.34 17.79
CA GLY A 125 4.07 23.09 18.27
C GLY A 125 5.16 23.53 17.29
#